data_AF-A0A120G555-F1
#
_entry.id   AF-A0A120G555-F1
#
_cell.length_a   1.000
_cell.length_b   1.000
_cell.length_c   1.000
_cell.angle_alpha   90.00
_cell.angle_beta   90.00
_cell.angle_gamma   90.00
#
_symmetry.space_group_name_H-M   'P 1'
#
loop_
_entity.id
_entity.type
_entity.pdbx_description
1 polymer ?
#
loop_
_entity_poly.entity_id
_entity_poly.type
_entity_poly.pdbx_seq_one_letter_code
_entity_poly.pdbx_strand_id
1 'polypeptide(L)' 'MLEIKRATPDDAQQQAVEQVVLDATLNAVSFYRACGYVGDEQAVYRSPSGLVLACVPMVKRLRVMNPA' A
#
# COMPACT_ATOMS: atom_id res chain seq x y z
N MET A 1 -6.11 8.34 -7.45
CA MET A 1 -6.47 8.35 -6.02
C MET A 1 -5.97 7.05 -5.45
N LEU A 2 -4.83 7.10 -4.74
CA LEU A 2 -4.26 5.93 -4.09
C LEU A 2 -4.78 5.87 -2.67
N GLU A 3 -5.46 4.80 -2.31
CA GLU A 3 -5.69 4.50 -0.90
C GLU A 3 -4.44 3.83 -0.35
N ILE A 4 -3.63 4.60 0.39
CA ILE A 4 -2.65 4.01 1.29
C ILE A 4 -3.47 3.35 2.40
N LYS A 5 -3.69 2.04 2.29
CA LYS A 5 -4.22 1.27 3.42
C LYS A 5 -3.04 1.11 4.38
N ARG A 6 -2.95 2.00 5.37
CA ARG A 6 -2.01 1.78 6.47
C ARG A 6 -2.44 0.49 7.15
N ALA A 7 -1.54 -0.47 7.25
CA ALA A 7 -1.73 -1.58 8.17
C ALA A 7 -1.75 -0.97 9.57
N THR A 8 -2.94 -0.79 10.13
CA THR A 8 -3.10 -0.39 11.52
C THR A 8 -2.67 -1.57 12.39
N PRO A 9 -1.72 -1.39 13.32
CA PRO A 9 -1.64 -2.30 14.45
C PRO A 9 -2.93 -2.09 15.27
N ASP A 10 -3.65 -3.17 15.56
CA ASP A 10 -4.95 -3.15 16.24
C ASP A 10 -4.91 -2.68 17.72
N ASP A 11 -3.81 -2.10 18.22
CA ASP A 11 -3.72 -1.68 19.62
C ASP A 11 -2.96 -0.36 19.83
N ALA A 12 -3.46 0.42 20.79
CA ALA A 12 -3.16 1.82 21.08
C ALA A 12 -1.81 2.06 21.79
N GLN A 13 -0.73 1.46 21.28
CA GLN A 13 0.61 1.66 21.80
C GLN A 13 1.54 1.81 20.60
N GLN A 14 2.14 3.01 20.42
CA GLN A 14 3.04 3.42 19.32
C GLN A 14 3.79 2.28 18.62
N GLN A 15 3.09 1.51 17.78
CA GLN A 15 3.64 0.33 17.15
C GLN A 15 4.20 0.79 15.81
N ALA A 16 5.49 0.54 15.64
CA ALA A 16 6.18 0.87 14.42
C ALA A 16 5.44 0.23 13.24
N VAL A 17 5.03 1.04 12.27
CA VAL A 17 4.41 0.53 11.05
C VAL A 17 5.50 -0.23 10.30
N GLU A 18 5.40 -1.56 10.25
CA GLU A 18 6.40 -2.41 9.60
C GLU A 18 6.22 -2.46 8.08
N GLN A 19 5.02 -2.15 7.59
CA GLN A 19 4.68 -2.23 6.17
C GLN A 19 3.62 -1.23 5.75
N VAL A 20 3.75 -0.75 4.51
CA VAL A 20 2.75 0.06 3.82
C VAL A 20 2.17 -0.77 2.68
N VAL A 21 0.85 -0.85 2.61
CA VAL A 21 0.14 -1.47 1.49
C VAL A 21 -0.66 -0.43 0.72
N LEU A 22 -0.79 -0.64 -0.58
CA LEU A 22 -1.54 0.23 -1.48
C LEU A 22 -2.09 -0.54 -2.66
N ASP A 23 -3.13 -0.01 -3.28
CA ASP A 23 -3.66 -0.47 -4.57
C ASP A 23 -3.18 0.49 -5.68
N ALA A 24 -2.18 0.08 -6.46
CA ALA A 24 -1.63 0.89 -7.55
C ALA A 24 -2.48 0.74 -8.81
N THR A 25 -2.97 1.84 -9.39
CA THR A 25 -3.56 1.77 -10.73
C THR A 25 -2.54 1.28 -11.76
N LEU A 26 -2.98 0.63 -12.84
CA LEU A 26 -2.07 -0.02 -13.80
C LEU A 26 -0.99 0.91 -14.37
N ASN A 27 -1.34 2.17 -14.62
CA ASN A 27 -0.42 3.19 -15.13
C ASN A 27 0.63 3.67 -14.10
N ALA A 28 0.45 3.36 -12.82
CA ALA A 28 1.35 3.77 -11.73
C ALA A 28 2.19 2.61 -11.18
N VAL A 29 1.99 1.37 -11.64
CA VAL A 29 2.70 0.18 -11.15
C VAL A 29 4.22 0.33 -11.29
N SER A 30 4.69 0.80 -12.45
CA SER A 30 6.12 1.02 -12.69
C SER A 30 6.73 2.04 -11.73
N PHE A 31 5.99 3.11 -11.43
CA PHE A 31 6.39 4.12 -10.46
C PHE A 31 6.54 3.52 -9.05
N TYR A 32 5.55 2.76 -8.57
CA TYR A 32 5.61 2.17 -7.23
C TYR A 32 6.68 1.07 -7.11
N ARG A 33 6.93 0.31 -8.19
CA ARG A 33 8.07 -0.61 -8.27
C ARG A 33 9.40 0.12 -8.09
N ALA A 34 9.59 1.25 -8.76
CA ALA A 34 10.79 2.09 -8.58
C ALA A 34 10.93 2.64 -7.15
N CYS A 35 9.81 2.88 -6.46
CA CYS A 35 9.81 3.27 -5.05
C CYS A 35 10.07 2.10 -4.06
N GLY A 36 10.24 0.87 -4.55
CA GLY A 36 10.52 -0.32 -3.74
C GLY A 36 9.27 -1.04 -3.23
N TYR A 37 8.10 -0.76 -3.79
CA TYR A 37 6.92 -1.60 -3.57
C TYR A 37 6.98 -2.85 -4.46
N VAL A 38 6.44 -3.95 -3.97
CA VAL A 38 6.35 -5.22 -4.71
C VAL A 38 4.90 -5.66 -4.82
N GLY A 39 4.56 -6.28 -5.96
CA GLY A 39 3.21 -6.74 -6.31
C GLY A 39 3.12 -7.07 -7.81
N ASP A 40 2.38 -8.12 -8.15
CA ASP A 40 2.24 -8.60 -9.53
C ASP A 40 0.81 -9.05 -9.88
N GLU A 41 -0.01 -9.38 -8.88
CA GLU A 41 -1.41 -9.76 -9.10
C GLU A 41 -2.25 -8.55 -9.53
N GLN A 42 -3.07 -8.71 -10.56
CA GLN A 42 -4.06 -7.69 -10.92
C GLN A 42 -5.34 -7.89 -10.13
N ALA A 43 -5.91 -6.79 -9.64
CA ALA A 43 -7.16 -6.74 -8.90
C ALA A 43 -8.06 -5.62 -9.42
N VAL A 44 -9.27 -5.53 -8.85
CA VAL A 44 -10.21 -4.45 -9.12
C VAL A 44 -10.51 -3.72 -7.81
N TYR A 45 -10.03 -2.49 -7.71
CA TYR A 45 -10.38 -1.58 -6.63
C TYR A 45 -11.80 -1.06 -6.81
N ARG A 46 -12.59 -1.09 -5.73
CA ARG A 46 -13.97 -0.57 -5.68
C ARG A 46 -14.09 0.44 -4.54
N SER A 47 -14.35 1.70 -4.85
CA SER A 47 -14.56 2.72 -3.82
C SER A 47 -16.01 2.72 -3.30
N PRO A 48 -16.24 3.20 -2.06
CA PRO A 48 -17.59 3.40 -1.52
C PRO A 48 -18.47 4.34 -2.37
N SER A 49 -17.84 5.25 -3.13
CA SER A 49 -18.52 6.16 -4.05
C SER A 49 -18.84 5.53 -5.42
N GLY A 50 -18.56 4.23 -5.61
CA GLY A 50 -18.87 3.49 -6.83
C GLY A 50 -17.79 3.51 -7.92
N LEU A 51 -16.59 4.05 -7.63
CA LEU A 51 -15.46 4.00 -8.58
C LEU A 51 -14.94 2.57 -8.69
N VAL A 52 -14.76 2.09 -9.92
CA VAL A 52 -14.23 0.75 -10.21
C VAL A 52 -13.00 0.89 -11.10
N LEU A 53 -11.84 0.40 -10.65
CA LEU A 53 -10.57 0.56 -11.37
C LEU A 53 -9.72 -0.70 -11.30
N ALA A 54 -9.08 -1.06 -12.41
CA ALA A 54 -8.04 -2.08 -12.40
C ALA A 54 -6.80 -1.56 -11.66
N CYS A 55 -6.26 -2.39 -10.78
CA CYS A 55 -5.10 -2.08 -9.95
C CYS A 55 -4.21 -3.31 -9.74
N VAL A 56 -3.08 -3.09 -9.06
CA VAL A 56 -2.19 -4.10 -8.52
C VAL A 56 -2.04 -3.81 -7.03
N PRO A 57 -2.48 -4.69 -6.11
CA PRO A 57 -2.12 -4.58 -4.70
C PRO A 57 -0.60 -4.71 -4.54
N MET A 58 -0.01 -3.77 -3.80
CA MET A 58 1.43 -3.71 -3.58
C MET A 58 1.77 -3.47 -2.11
N VAL A 59 2.92 -3.99 -1.69
CA VAL A 59 3.45 -3.84 -0.33
C VAL A 59 4.87 -3.29 -0.35
N LYS A 60 5.21 -2.43 0.62
CA LYS A 60 6.58 -2.00 0.92
C LYS A 60 6.84 -2.13 2.40
N ARG A 61 7.90 -2.86 2.76
CA ARG A 61 8.37 -2.93 4.15
C ARG A 61 9.05 -1.62 4.53
N LEU A 62 8.62 -1.04 5.65
CA LEU A 62 9.29 0.10 6.25
C LEU A 62 10.45 -0.42 7.09
N ARG A 63 11.60 0.24 6.99
CA ARG A 63 12.66 0.02 7.96
C ARG A 63 12.25 0.77 9.22
N VAL A 64 11.95 0.03 10.30
CA VAL A 64 11.81 0.64 11.61
C VAL A 64 13.17 1.22 11.98
N MET A 65 13.29 2.55 11.94
CA MET A 65 14.42 3.23 12.54
C MET A 65 14.20 3.17 14.05
N ASN A 66 14.93 2.28 14.71
CA ASN A 66 15.05 2.33 16.16
C ASN A 66 15.86 3.60 16.48
N PRO A 67 15.35 4.57 17.27
CA PRO A 67 16.22 5.61 17.78
C PRO A 67 17.28 4.92 18.65
N ALA A 68 18.54 5.11 18.29
CA ALA A 68 19.68 4.65 19.07
C ALA A 68 19.77 5.40 20.41
#